data_AF-A0AA88T196-F1
#
_entry.id   AF-A0AA88T196-F1
#
_cell.length_a   1.000
_cell.length_b   1.000
_cell.length_c   1.000
_cell.angle_alpha   90.00
_cell.angle_beta   90.00
_cell.angle_gamma   90.00
#
_symmetry.space_group_name_H-M   'P 1'
#
loop_
_entity.id
_entity.type
_entity.pdbx_description
1 polymer ?
#
loop_
_entity_poly.entity_id
_entity_poly.type
_entity_poly.pdbx_seq_one_letter_code
_entity_poly.pdbx_strand_id
1 'polypeptide(L)'
;MFFCREPCLTVDDVLIKTNDVKAQNGRYSVEYMNGSVVGLYVTITQVTKSDSGGYRCGYGDPLSSASYFSFIILVVSASTVPNDCWYVVLSVSLVSVLFSAVCLVLLYKWNKRSNMGRTTRGRKDDTNIRISVIYEN
;
A
#
# COMPACT_ATOMS: atom_id res chain seq x y z
N MET A 1 26.55 20.80 -20.04
CA MET A 1 25.37 20.50 -19.19
C MET A 1 25.77 20.60 -17.75
N PHE A 2 24.88 21.10 -16.91
CA PHE A 2 25.10 21.18 -15.48
C PHE A 2 23.84 20.80 -14.71
N PHE A 3 24.05 20.37 -13.47
CA PHE A 3 23.00 20.19 -12.48
C PHE A 3 23.48 20.80 -11.16
N CYS A 4 22.62 21.60 -10.54
CA CYS A 4 22.97 22.52 -9.48
C CYS A 4 21.85 22.60 -8.45
N ARG A 5 22.21 22.79 -7.18
CA ARG A 5 21.23 23.09 -6.13
C ARG A 5 20.98 24.60 -6.11
N GLU A 6 19.73 25.02 -5.93
CA GLU A 6 19.45 26.45 -5.78
C GLU A 6 20.05 26.97 -4.45
N PRO A 7 20.65 28.18 -4.46
CA PRO A 7 20.48 29.25 -5.45
C PRO A 7 21.40 29.20 -6.68
N CYS A 8 22.33 28.24 -6.76
CA CYS A 8 23.28 28.10 -7.86
C CYS A 8 24.14 29.36 -8.12
N LEU A 9 24.74 29.89 -7.06
CA LEU A 9 25.56 31.10 -7.10
C LEU A 9 27.06 30.82 -6.93
N THR A 10 27.40 29.67 -6.36
CA THR A 10 28.77 29.27 -6.03
C THR A 10 29.13 27.94 -6.67
N VAL A 11 30.43 27.63 -6.72
CA VAL A 11 30.90 26.34 -7.25
C VAL A 11 30.41 25.17 -6.40
N ASP A 12 30.23 25.37 -5.09
CA ASP A 12 29.74 24.34 -4.16
C ASP A 12 28.27 23.98 -4.41
N ASP A 13 27.49 24.88 -5.02
CA ASP A 13 26.12 24.60 -5.44
C ASP A 13 26.08 23.67 -6.67
N VAL A 14 27.18 23.60 -7.44
CA VAL A 14 27.27 22.81 -8.67
C VAL A 14 27.53 21.35 -8.33
N LEU A 15 26.49 20.54 -8.46
CA LEU A 15 26.55 19.10 -8.16
C LEU A 15 27.32 18.34 -9.25
N ILE A 16 27.17 18.76 -10.52
CA ILE A 16 27.90 18.19 -11.65
C ILE A 16 27.87 19.15 -12.85
N LYS A 17 29.00 19.24 -13.58
CA LYS A 17 29.14 19.96 -14.85
C LYS A 17 29.94 19.09 -15.82
N THR A 18 29.48 18.98 -17.05
CA THR A 18 30.19 18.26 -18.11
C THR A 18 29.90 18.85 -19.49
N ASN A 19 30.80 18.65 -20.44
CA ASN A 19 30.56 18.89 -21.86
C ASN A 19 30.29 17.58 -22.64
N ASP A 20 30.43 16.43 -21.99
CA ASP A 20 30.18 15.12 -22.59
C ASP A 20 28.70 14.78 -22.63
N VAL A 21 28.32 13.79 -23.43
CA VAL A 21 26.92 13.30 -23.54
C VAL A 21 26.39 12.77 -22.20
N LYS A 22 27.26 12.22 -21.35
CA LYS A 22 26.89 11.69 -20.04
C LYS A 22 28.03 11.89 -19.05
N ALA A 23 27.70 12.20 -17.80
CA ALA A 23 28.67 12.23 -16.71
C ALA A 23 28.03 11.83 -15.38
N GLN A 24 28.86 11.41 -14.44
CA GLN A 24 28.47 11.07 -13.08
C GLN A 24 29.46 11.67 -12.07
N ASN A 25 28.92 12.23 -10.99
CA ASN A 25 29.66 12.71 -9.84
C ASN A 25 28.97 12.20 -8.57
N GLY A 26 29.53 11.15 -7.97
CA GLY A 26 28.92 10.47 -6.82
C GLY A 26 27.49 9.99 -7.12
N ARG A 27 26.52 10.52 -6.36
CA ARG A 27 25.09 10.17 -6.51
C ARG A 27 24.37 10.91 -7.64
N TYR A 28 25.01 11.89 -8.26
CA TYR A 28 24.44 12.76 -9.29
C TYR A 28 24.91 12.34 -10.68
N SER A 29 24.01 12.27 -11.66
CA SER A 29 24.39 12.10 -13.07
C SER A 29 23.57 12.99 -14.00
N VAL A 30 24.17 13.35 -15.13
CA VAL A 30 23.50 14.06 -16.22
C VAL A 30 23.71 13.32 -17.54
N GLU A 31 22.69 13.29 -18.38
CA GLU A 31 22.71 12.60 -19.66
C GLU A 31 21.92 13.39 -20.72
N TYR A 32 22.54 13.61 -21.88
CA TYR A 32 21.89 14.15 -23.06
C TYR A 32 21.22 13.03 -23.84
N MET A 33 19.91 13.15 -24.07
CA MET A 33 19.18 12.22 -24.94
C MET A 33 18.85 12.86 -26.28
N ASN A 34 19.45 12.32 -27.35
CA ASN A 34 19.22 12.78 -28.70
C ASN A 34 17.75 12.60 -29.11
N GLY A 35 17.15 13.61 -29.73
CA GLY A 35 15.75 13.58 -30.19
C GLY A 35 14.67 13.92 -29.15
N SER A 36 15.03 14.24 -27.90
CA SER A 36 14.08 14.73 -26.88
C SER A 36 13.93 16.25 -26.96
N VAL A 37 12.69 16.77 -26.86
CA VAL A 37 12.39 18.21 -26.78
C VAL A 37 13.02 18.86 -25.54
N VAL A 38 13.24 18.09 -24.48
CA VAL A 38 13.85 18.54 -23.20
C VAL A 38 15.36 18.29 -23.17
N GLY A 39 15.84 17.25 -23.87
CA GLY A 39 17.25 16.98 -24.17
C GLY A 39 18.17 16.62 -22.99
N LEU A 40 17.81 16.91 -21.73
CA LEU A 40 18.67 16.71 -20.55
C LEU A 40 17.96 15.91 -19.46
N TYR A 41 18.56 14.79 -19.06
CA TYR A 41 18.16 14.01 -17.90
C TYR A 41 19.11 14.25 -16.75
N VAL A 42 18.56 14.41 -15.56
CA VAL A 42 19.31 14.48 -14.31
C VAL A 42 18.85 13.34 -13.40
N THR A 43 19.77 12.74 -12.65
CA THR A 43 19.46 11.65 -11.74
C THR A 43 20.15 11.88 -10.40
N ILE A 44 19.41 11.65 -9.32
CA ILE A 44 19.93 11.58 -7.95
C ILE A 44 19.64 10.18 -7.44
N THR A 45 20.68 9.42 -7.09
CA THR A 45 20.54 8.08 -6.52
C THR A 45 20.40 8.14 -5.00
N GLN A 46 19.76 7.13 -4.41
CA GLN A 46 19.62 6.97 -2.95
C GLN A 46 19.03 8.21 -2.26
N VAL A 47 17.95 8.78 -2.82
CA VAL A 47 17.34 10.02 -2.32
C VAL A 47 16.93 9.94 -0.84
N THR A 48 17.14 11.02 -0.13
CA THR A 48 16.86 11.21 1.30
C THR A 48 16.01 12.47 1.51
N LYS A 49 15.40 12.63 2.69
CA LYS A 49 14.63 13.85 3.00
C LYS A 49 15.43 15.14 2.81
N SER A 50 16.73 15.12 3.12
CA SER A 50 17.63 16.27 2.94
C SER A 50 17.90 16.64 1.49
N ASP A 51 17.59 15.75 0.54
CA ASP A 51 17.66 16.06 -0.90
C ASP A 51 16.48 16.92 -1.36
N SER A 52 15.48 17.18 -0.50
CA SER A 52 14.39 18.12 -0.83
C SER A 52 14.92 19.55 -1.00
N GLY A 53 14.39 20.29 -1.96
CA GLY A 53 14.78 21.68 -2.23
C GLY A 53 14.63 22.08 -3.69
N GLY A 54 15.01 23.32 -3.99
CA GLY A 54 15.09 23.85 -5.34
C GLY A 54 16.37 23.40 -6.04
N TYR A 55 16.24 23.09 -7.33
CA TYR A 55 17.32 22.68 -8.20
C TYR A 55 17.21 23.34 -9.56
N ARG A 56 18.34 23.37 -10.26
CA ARG A 56 18.44 23.90 -11.62
C ARG A 56 19.32 23.00 -12.48
N CYS A 57 18.92 22.79 -13.73
CA CYS A 57 19.75 22.15 -14.74
C CYS A 57 19.76 22.95 -16.04
N GLY A 58 20.78 22.78 -16.87
CA GLY A 58 20.87 23.52 -18.12
C GLY A 58 22.13 23.22 -18.92
N TYR A 59 22.33 23.99 -19.98
CA TYR A 59 23.50 23.92 -20.87
C TYR A 59 24.38 25.15 -20.65
N GLY A 60 25.70 24.98 -20.82
CA GLY A 60 26.67 26.06 -20.61
C GLY A 60 27.22 26.14 -19.19
N ASP A 61 27.56 27.35 -18.76
CA ASP A 61 28.15 27.62 -17.46
C ASP A 61 27.10 27.77 -16.34
N PRO A 62 27.12 26.99 -15.26
CA PRO A 62 26.07 27.03 -14.23
C PRO A 62 25.85 28.43 -13.60
N LEU A 63 26.88 29.27 -13.51
CA LEU A 63 26.82 30.56 -12.82
C LEU A 63 26.43 31.72 -13.75
N SER A 64 26.53 31.53 -15.06
CA SER A 64 26.23 32.58 -16.05
C SER A 64 25.29 32.12 -17.17
N SER A 65 24.75 30.90 -17.10
CA SER A 65 23.84 30.39 -18.13
C SER A 65 22.51 31.11 -18.07
N ALA A 66 22.08 31.66 -19.20
CA ALA A 66 20.73 32.19 -19.38
C ALA A 66 19.70 31.10 -19.72
N SER A 67 20.14 29.91 -20.16
CA SER A 67 19.28 28.80 -20.53
C SER A 67 19.36 27.69 -19.50
N TYR A 68 18.41 27.73 -18.56
CA TYR A 68 18.26 26.72 -17.52
C TYR A 68 16.79 26.44 -17.23
N PHE A 69 16.54 25.31 -16.59
CA PHE A 69 15.26 24.91 -16.06
C PHE A 69 15.37 24.73 -14.54
N SER A 70 14.52 25.42 -13.79
CA SER A 70 14.43 25.29 -12.33
C SER A 70 13.23 24.44 -11.94
N PHE A 71 13.39 23.62 -10.91
CA PHE A 71 12.33 22.75 -10.39
C PHE A 71 12.57 22.41 -8.91
N ILE A 72 11.52 21.95 -8.22
CA ILE A 72 11.57 21.58 -6.81
C ILE A 72 11.51 20.06 -6.70
N ILE A 73 12.40 19.49 -5.90
CA ILE A 73 12.34 18.10 -5.46
C ILE A 73 11.76 18.06 -4.04
N LEU A 74 10.72 17.26 -3.84
CA LEU A 74 10.17 16.97 -2.52
C LEU A 74 10.27 15.47 -2.23
N VAL A 75 11.06 15.11 -1.22
CA VAL A 75 11.24 13.72 -0.80
C VAL A 75 10.40 13.46 0.46
N VAL A 76 9.37 12.63 0.30
CA VAL A 76 8.50 12.20 1.41
C VAL A 76 8.88 10.79 1.87
N SER A 77 8.79 10.53 3.18
CA SER A 77 8.85 9.15 3.67
C SER A 77 7.57 8.44 3.30
N ALA A 78 7.68 7.17 2.90
CA ALA A 78 6.52 6.29 2.92
C ALA A 78 5.99 6.24 4.36
N SER A 79 4.69 6.46 4.53
CA SER A 79 4.03 6.23 5.80
C SER A 79 4.14 4.73 6.09
N THR A 80 5.01 4.36 7.01
CA THR A 80 4.93 3.05 7.64
C THR A 80 3.71 3.08 8.55
N VAL A 81 2.51 2.95 7.97
CA VAL A 81 1.48 2.23 8.71
C VAL A 81 2.12 0.89 9.03
N PRO A 82 2.35 0.55 10.31
CA PRO A 82 2.94 -0.71 10.66
C PRO A 82 2.07 -1.77 10.00
N ASN A 83 2.68 -2.62 9.16
CA ASN A 83 2.04 -3.84 8.68
C ASN A 83 2.00 -4.82 9.86
N ASP A 84 1.38 -4.39 10.95
CA ASP A 84 1.27 -5.10 12.21
C ASP A 84 0.11 -6.06 12.06
N CYS A 85 0.33 -7.05 11.21
CA CYS A 85 -0.57 -8.17 10.95
C CYS A 85 -0.96 -8.86 12.26
N TRP A 86 -0.14 -8.74 13.31
CA TRP A 86 -0.46 -9.20 14.66
C TRP A 86 -1.73 -8.56 15.23
N TYR A 87 -2.06 -7.30 14.91
CA TYR A 87 -3.30 -6.67 15.36
C TYR A 87 -4.55 -7.29 14.70
N VAL A 88 -4.43 -7.63 13.41
CA VAL A 88 -5.47 -8.35 12.66
C VAL A 88 -5.61 -9.79 13.17
N VAL A 89 -4.49 -10.46 13.43
CA VAL A 89 -4.48 -11.82 13.98
C VAL A 89 -5.07 -11.85 15.41
N LEU A 90 -4.72 -10.90 16.27
CA LEU A 90 -5.28 -10.78 17.62
C LEU A 90 -6.78 -10.51 17.59
N SER A 91 -7.23 -9.58 16.74
CA SER A 91 -8.65 -9.26 16.63
C SER A 91 -9.47 -10.45 16.12
N VAL A 92 -8.99 -11.16 15.09
CA VAL A 92 -9.66 -12.38 14.58
C VAL A 92 -9.66 -13.50 15.63
N SER A 93 -8.55 -13.68 16.35
CA SER A 93 -8.44 -14.69 17.42
C SER A 93 -9.39 -14.39 18.59
N LEU A 94 -9.52 -13.13 18.98
CA LEU A 94 -10.46 -12.72 20.03
C LEU A 94 -11.91 -13.03 19.62
N VAL A 95 -12.28 -12.68 18.39
CA VAL A 95 -13.63 -12.90 17.86
C VAL A 95 -13.95 -14.40 17.77
N SER A 96 -13.00 -15.24 17.32
CA SER A 96 -13.21 -16.69 17.19
C SER A 96 -13.38 -17.37 18.55
N VAL A 97 -12.63 -16.94 19.57
CA VAL A 97 -12.75 -17.44 20.95
C VAL A 97 -14.11 -17.07 21.54
N LEU A 98 -14.54 -15.82 21.37
CA LEU A 98 -15.84 -15.36 21.85
C LEU A 98 -17.00 -16.11 21.18
N PHE A 99 -16.95 -16.28 19.86
CA PHE A 99 -17.96 -17.02 19.12
C PHE A 99 -18.03 -18.49 19.58
N SER A 100 -16.88 -19.13 19.75
CA SER A 100 -16.77 -20.51 20.23
C SER A 100 -17.36 -20.67 21.63
N ALA A 101 -17.07 -19.74 22.55
CA ALA A 101 -17.64 -19.75 23.90
C ALA A 101 -19.17 -19.61 23.89
N VAL A 102 -19.72 -18.73 23.05
CA VAL A 102 -21.17 -18.57 22.86
C VAL A 102 -21.79 -19.84 22.31
N CYS A 103 -21.20 -20.45 21.28
CA CYS A 103 -21.66 -21.71 20.72
C CYS A 103 -21.68 -22.83 21.77
N LEU A 104 -20.63 -22.98 22.58
CA LEU A 104 -20.59 -23.97 23.65
C LEU A 104 -21.69 -23.76 24.70
N VAL A 105 -21.95 -22.50 25.10
CA VAL A 105 -23.04 -22.18 26.04
C VAL A 105 -24.41 -22.52 25.45
N LEU A 106 -24.63 -22.23 24.16
CA LEU A 106 -25.86 -22.59 23.46
C LEU A 106 -26.05 -24.10 23.35
N LEU A 107 -25.00 -24.84 22.98
CA LEU A 107 -25.01 -26.30 22.94
C LEU A 107 -25.24 -26.91 24.31
N TYR A 108 -24.60 -26.38 25.36
CA TYR A 108 -24.84 -26.82 26.73
C TYR A 108 -26.30 -26.59 27.16
N LYS A 109 -26.86 -25.40 26.87
CA LYS A 109 -28.28 -25.10 27.13
C LYS A 109 -29.21 -25.99 26.31
N TRP A 110 -28.89 -26.27 25.05
CA TRP A 110 -29.68 -27.15 24.18
C TRP A 110 -29.62 -28.58 24.69
N ASN A 111 -28.45 -29.12 24.98
CA ASN A 111 -28.29 -30.46 25.53
C ASN A 111 -29.06 -30.61 26.83
N LYS A 112 -28.93 -29.67 27.78
CA LYS A 112 -29.70 -29.67 29.03
C LYS A 112 -31.21 -29.60 28.78
N ARG A 113 -31.69 -28.74 27.86
CA ARG A 113 -33.11 -28.68 27.47
C ARG A 113 -33.59 -29.98 26.81
N SER A 114 -32.77 -30.60 25.97
CA SER A 114 -33.10 -31.84 25.27
C SER A 114 -33.17 -33.03 26.24
N ASN A 115 -32.27 -33.07 27.23
CA ASN A 115 -32.30 -34.06 28.31
C ASN A 115 -33.49 -33.82 29.25
N MET A 116 -33.87 -32.57 29.50
CA MET A 116 -35.08 -32.21 30.26
C MET A 116 -36.39 -32.52 29.50
N GLY A 117 -36.36 -32.47 28.16
CA GLY A 117 -37.51 -32.72 27.28
C GLY A 117 -37.68 -34.17 26.84
N ARG A 118 -36.77 -35.09 27.21
CA ARG A 118 -36.81 -36.51 26.79
C ARG A 118 -37.41 -37.46 27.83
N THR A 119 -37.85 -36.96 28.98
CA THR A 119 -38.46 -37.78 30.06
C THR A 119 -39.98 -37.67 30.18
N THR A 120 -40.68 -37.05 29.22
CA THR A 120 -42.13 -37.28 29.08
C THR A 120 -42.58 -37.30 27.62
N ARG A 121 -43.32 -38.38 27.29
CA ARG A 121 -44.28 -38.51 26.19
C ARG A 121 -43.77 -39.10 24.85
N GLY A 122 -43.83 -40.42 24.79
CA GLY A 122 -44.70 -41.12 23.84
C GLY A 122 -44.32 -41.07 22.35
N ARG A 123 -43.86 -42.23 21.87
CA ARG A 123 -43.91 -42.70 20.49
C ARG A 123 -45.14 -42.15 19.73
N LYS A 124 -44.91 -41.30 18.73
CA LYS A 124 -45.84 -41.07 17.63
C LYS A 124 -45.18 -41.62 16.38
N ASP A 125 -45.62 -42.81 15.98
CA ASP A 125 -45.44 -43.35 14.64
C ASP A 125 -46.32 -42.50 13.71
N ASP A 126 -45.71 -41.69 12.84
CA ASP A 126 -46.43 -40.96 11.79
C ASP A 126 -46.81 -41.96 10.69
N THR A 127 -47.91 -42.69 10.90
CA THR A 127 -48.55 -43.49 9.85
C THR A 127 -49.44 -42.55 9.05
N ASN A 128 -48.95 -42.06 7.91
CA ASN A 128 -49.75 -41.25 6.99
C ASN A 128 -50.75 -42.15 6.27
N ILE A 129 -52.04 -42.09 6.67
CA ILE A 129 -53.15 -42.61 5.87
C ILE A 129 -53.90 -41.42 5.27
N ARG A 130 -53.87 -41.31 3.94
CA ARG A 130 -54.82 -40.52 3.16
C ARG A 130 -55.43 -41.45 2.12
N ILE A 131 -56.71 -41.75 2.31
CA ILE A 131 -57.57 -42.47 1.36
C ILE A 131 -58.64 -41.48 0.92
N SER A 132 -58.71 -41.25 -0.39
CA SER A 132 -59.91 -40.74 -1.04
C SER A 132 -59.97 -41.32 -2.45
N VAL A 133 -60.74 -42.39 -2.59
CA VAL A 133 -61.25 -42.91 -3.86
C VAL A 133 -62.76 -42.75 -3.78
N ILE A 134 -63.34 -41.93 -4.64
CA ILE A 134 -64.71 -42.14 -5.14
C ILE A 134 -64.72 -41.69 -6.61
N TYR A 135 -64.90 -42.67 -7.49
CA TYR A 135 -65.38 -42.52 -8.86
C TYR A 135 -66.91 -42.32 -8.82
N GLU A 136 -67.51 -41.65 -9.79
CA GLU A 136 -68.09 -42.29 -10.98
C GLU A 136 -69.06 -41.33 -11.71
N ASN A 137 -68.98 -41.40 -13.04
CA ASN A 137 -69.98 -41.12 -14.07
C ASN A 137 -70.63 -39.73 -14.16
#